data_AF-A0A7C0Y4H5-F1
#
_entry.id   AF-A0A7C0Y4H5-F1
#
_cell.length_a   1.000
_cell.length_b   1.000
_cell.length_c   1.000
_cell.angle_alpha   90.00
_cell.angle_beta   90.00
_cell.angle_gamma   90.00
#
_symmetry.space_group_name_H-M   'P 1'
#
loop_
_entity.id
_entity.type
_entity.pdbx_description
1 polymer ?
#
loop_
_entity_poly.entity_id
_entity_poly.type
_entity_poly.pdbx_seq_one_letter_code
_entity_poly.pdbx_strand_id
1 'polypeptide(L)'
;MSWRKLALYAFFLLMMIIFYQYQKARLAKIRERQEKEKQICKLKTEDILSIKLKNKYGNFEIKKENERWRLKQPVDDWADKFTIQGILDAITKAKAERTITPVPDKLLPYGLDKPRIEINLMAKKASFNLFLGSDTPDATKVYALTSKKKTIYLLPSSLVFSLNKDLDDLRDKRILDFDPIKVIKVNIKTNEKNILLEKKNNQWYLKMPFKAKADKDEVEDVLYRLQTERAKGFEEKIKIKSELEIEISEKEKNHWLKLFKEKDKILAKSSYRPVVMILRKELWDELTKTPETFKDRHFIKFDQEKVKKVEIVYAGKKLKAIKKENKWAIEPKKMAEDYEIDFLISDLLNLKYLPKKIEKPKEFPPSKAEVKLWDNKKIILSLKCFEDKACIWVEYKDKFYAVDKKFLESFPHKMKEG
;
A
#
# COMPACT_ATOMS: atom_id res chain seq x y z
N MET A 1 7.85 -59.57 -19.10
CA MET A 1 6.42 -59.22 -18.93
C MET A 1 5.90 -58.69 -20.26
N SER A 2 4.86 -59.27 -20.87
CA SER A 2 4.37 -58.83 -22.19
C SER A 2 3.85 -57.38 -22.11
N TRP A 3 4.24 -56.51 -23.05
CA TRP A 3 3.81 -55.10 -23.13
C TRP A 3 2.28 -54.94 -23.11
N ARG A 4 1.55 -55.94 -23.62
CA ARG A 4 0.08 -56.03 -23.55
C ARG A 4 -0.46 -56.10 -22.12
N LYS A 5 0.22 -56.85 -21.22
CA LYS A 5 -0.15 -56.91 -19.80
C LYS A 5 0.16 -55.58 -19.10
N LEU A 6 1.27 -54.93 -19.44
CA LEU A 6 1.64 -53.61 -18.90
C LEU A 6 0.63 -52.53 -19.31
N ALA A 7 0.22 -52.52 -20.59
CA ALA A 7 -0.82 -51.63 -21.10
C ALA A 7 -2.17 -51.85 -20.40
N LEU A 8 -2.52 -53.12 -20.11
CA LEU A 8 -3.74 -53.46 -19.40
C LEU A 8 -3.69 -53.00 -17.93
N TYR A 9 -2.58 -53.20 -17.22
CA TYR A 9 -2.40 -52.65 -15.87
C TYR A 9 -2.43 -51.12 -15.84
N ALA A 10 -1.78 -50.45 -16.80
CA ALA A 10 -1.83 -49.00 -16.93
C ALA A 10 -3.26 -48.48 -17.18
N PHE A 11 -4.03 -49.18 -18.02
CA PHE A 11 -5.44 -48.86 -18.27
C PHE A 11 -6.29 -49.01 -17.00
N PHE A 12 -6.15 -50.10 -16.24
CA PHE A 12 -6.84 -50.28 -14.96
C PHE A 12 -6.46 -49.23 -13.93
N LEU A 13 -5.18 -48.86 -13.84
CA LEU A 13 -4.70 -47.82 -12.94
C LEU A 13 -5.27 -46.45 -13.33
N LEU A 14 -5.34 -46.14 -14.62
CA LEU A 14 -5.94 -44.90 -15.13
C LEU A 14 -7.46 -44.86 -14.87
N MET A 15 -8.16 -45.97 -15.05
CA MET A 15 -9.56 -46.14 -14.66
C MET A 15 -9.80 -45.94 -13.16
N MET A 16 -8.93 -46.49 -12.31
CA MET A 16 -8.98 -46.27 -10.85
C MET A 16 -8.76 -44.80 -10.49
N ILE A 17 -7.81 -44.12 -11.13
CA ILE A 17 -7.56 -42.69 -10.91
C ILE A 17 -8.79 -41.86 -11.32
N ILE A 18 -9.37 -42.13 -12.49
CA ILE A 18 -10.59 -41.44 -12.95
C ILE A 18 -11.75 -41.69 -11.99
N PHE A 19 -11.96 -42.94 -11.57
CA PHE A 19 -13.00 -43.29 -10.61
C PHE A 19 -12.78 -42.60 -9.25
N TYR A 20 -11.55 -42.57 -8.75
CA TYR A 20 -11.19 -41.87 -7.51
C TYR A 20 -11.45 -40.36 -7.62
N GLN A 21 -11.03 -39.72 -8.71
CA GLN A 21 -11.29 -38.29 -8.96
C GLN A 21 -12.80 -38.00 -9.05
N TYR A 22 -13.56 -38.87 -9.73
CA TYR A 22 -15.02 -38.78 -9.82
C TYR A 22 -15.69 -38.91 -8.45
N GLN A 23 -15.31 -39.91 -7.65
CA GLN A 23 -15.84 -40.09 -6.29
C GLN A 23 -15.48 -38.91 -5.39
N LYS A 24 -14.24 -38.41 -5.45
CA LYS A 24 -13.81 -37.22 -4.73
C LYS A 24 -14.67 -36.00 -5.09
N ALA A 25 -14.92 -35.77 -6.38
CA ALA A 25 -15.76 -34.68 -6.86
C ALA A 25 -17.24 -34.85 -6.46
N ARG A 26 -17.78 -36.07 -6.50
CA ARG A 26 -19.15 -36.39 -6.07
C ARG A 26 -19.33 -36.17 -4.58
N LEU A 27 -18.41 -36.65 -3.75
CA LEU A 27 -18.43 -36.45 -2.29
C LEU A 27 -18.30 -34.97 -1.94
N ALA A 28 -17.45 -34.22 -2.66
CA ALA A 28 -17.35 -32.78 -2.50
C ALA A 28 -18.69 -32.08 -2.79
N LYS A 29 -19.38 -32.43 -3.88
CA LYS A 29 -20.71 -31.87 -4.21
C LYS A 29 -21.78 -32.19 -3.16
N ILE A 30 -21.77 -33.41 -2.60
CA ILE A 30 -22.71 -33.80 -1.54
C ILE A 30 -22.44 -33.00 -0.26
N ARG A 31 -21.18 -32.88 0.16
CA ARG A 31 -20.80 -32.06 1.31
C ARG A 31 -21.15 -30.60 1.09
N GLU A 32 -20.86 -30.05 -0.08
CA GLU A 32 -21.19 -28.66 -0.43
C GLU A 32 -22.71 -28.41 -0.36
N ARG A 33 -23.53 -29.37 -0.82
CA ARG A 33 -25.00 -29.29 -0.73
C ARG A 33 -25.47 -29.31 0.73
N GLN A 34 -24.96 -30.25 1.54
CA GLN A 34 -25.27 -30.31 2.97
C GLN A 34 -24.81 -29.05 3.72
N GLU A 35 -23.67 -28.49 3.33
CA GLU A 35 -23.15 -27.24 3.90
C GLU A 35 -24.00 -26.02 3.50
N LYS A 36 -24.50 -25.98 2.27
CA LYS A 36 -25.44 -24.95 1.79
C LYS A 36 -26.79 -25.04 2.49
N GLU A 37 -27.26 -26.23 2.82
CA GLU A 37 -28.50 -26.43 3.58
C GLU A 37 -28.39 -25.90 5.03
N LYS A 38 -27.19 -25.90 5.61
CA LYS A 38 -26.91 -25.33 6.94
C LYS A 38 -26.80 -23.80 6.95
N GLN A 39 -26.73 -23.15 5.78
CA GLN A 39 -26.65 -21.70 5.70
C GLN A 39 -27.98 -21.06 6.08
N ILE A 40 -27.92 -20.04 6.92
CA ILE A 40 -29.12 -19.33 7.38
C ILE A 40 -29.63 -18.31 6.36
N CYS A 41 -28.75 -17.78 5.51
CA CYS A 41 -29.06 -16.80 4.49
C CYS A 41 -28.93 -17.44 3.10
N LYS A 42 -29.97 -17.32 2.28
CA LYS A 42 -29.99 -17.84 0.90
C LYS A 42 -29.69 -16.78 -0.16
N LEU A 43 -29.47 -15.53 0.26
CA LEU A 43 -29.12 -14.43 -0.65
C LEU A 43 -27.69 -14.61 -1.14
N LYS A 44 -27.44 -14.27 -2.41
CA LYS A 44 -26.09 -14.14 -2.94
C LYS A 44 -25.56 -12.75 -2.65
N THR A 45 -24.27 -12.65 -2.32
CA THR A 45 -23.63 -11.37 -2.01
C THR A 45 -23.74 -10.36 -3.16
N GLU A 46 -23.61 -10.80 -4.41
CA GLU A 46 -23.69 -9.93 -5.60
C GLU A 46 -25.07 -9.28 -5.80
N ASP A 47 -26.13 -9.93 -5.32
CA ASP A 47 -27.52 -9.49 -5.52
C ASP A 47 -27.99 -8.47 -4.47
N ILE A 48 -27.21 -8.26 -3.41
CA ILE A 48 -27.56 -7.38 -2.29
C ILE A 48 -27.33 -5.92 -2.70
N LEU A 49 -28.35 -5.10 -2.48
CA LEU A 49 -28.39 -3.69 -2.84
C LEU A 49 -28.33 -2.76 -1.63
N SER A 50 -28.78 -3.19 -0.46
CA SER A 50 -28.66 -2.39 0.76
C SER A 50 -28.50 -3.23 2.01
N ILE A 51 -27.85 -2.63 3.01
CA ILE A 51 -27.63 -3.15 4.35
C ILE A 51 -28.16 -2.11 5.34
N LYS A 52 -29.05 -2.51 6.24
CA LYS A 52 -29.36 -1.74 7.45
C LYS A 52 -28.78 -2.49 8.63
N LEU A 53 -27.82 -1.90 9.31
CA LEU A 53 -27.13 -2.47 10.47
C LEU A 53 -27.43 -1.60 11.69
N LYS A 54 -27.93 -2.21 12.75
CA LYS A 54 -28.13 -1.57 14.05
C LYS A 54 -27.33 -2.33 15.08
N ASN A 55 -26.53 -1.62 15.85
CA ASN A 55 -25.74 -2.17 16.95
C ASN A 55 -25.57 -1.10 18.06
N LYS A 56 -24.70 -1.34 19.03
CA LYS A 56 -24.46 -0.40 20.14
C LYS A 56 -23.90 0.97 19.71
N TYR A 57 -23.31 1.07 18.50
CA TYR A 57 -22.73 2.31 17.97
C TYR A 57 -23.74 3.15 17.18
N GLY A 58 -24.92 2.60 16.87
CA GLY A 58 -25.99 3.33 16.21
C GLY A 58 -26.65 2.54 15.07
N ASN A 59 -27.28 3.30 14.18
CA ASN A 59 -27.97 2.80 13.00
C ASN A 59 -27.22 3.23 11.74
N PHE A 60 -26.90 2.25 10.89
CA PHE A 60 -26.18 2.45 9.65
C PHE A 60 -27.04 1.97 8.48
N GLU A 61 -27.23 2.85 7.50
CA GLU A 61 -27.86 2.49 6.23
C GLU A 61 -26.81 2.59 5.13
N ILE A 62 -26.53 1.48 4.46
CA ILE A 62 -25.52 1.36 3.42
C ILE A 62 -26.21 0.90 2.13
N LYS A 63 -26.02 1.62 1.03
CA LYS A 63 -26.65 1.34 -0.28
C LYS A 63 -25.60 1.20 -1.37
N LYS A 64 -25.84 0.28 -2.30
CA LYS A 64 -25.01 0.10 -3.49
C LYS A 64 -25.41 1.13 -4.54
N GLU A 65 -24.49 2.01 -4.90
CA GLU A 65 -24.65 3.07 -5.92
C GLU A 65 -23.47 2.98 -6.90
N ASN A 66 -23.74 2.84 -8.20
CA ASN A 66 -22.71 2.76 -9.26
C ASN A 66 -21.59 1.75 -8.93
N GLU A 67 -21.96 0.54 -8.52
CA GLU A 67 -21.05 -0.54 -8.11
C GLU A 67 -20.15 -0.24 -6.88
N ARG A 68 -20.45 0.83 -6.13
CA ARG A 68 -19.77 1.18 -4.86
C ARG A 68 -20.77 1.22 -3.72
N TRP A 69 -20.29 1.08 -2.49
CA TRP A 69 -21.12 1.17 -1.30
C TRP A 69 -21.09 2.58 -0.74
N ARG A 70 -22.26 3.16 -0.52
CA ARG A 70 -22.48 4.49 0.04
C ARG A 70 -23.12 4.34 1.41
N LEU A 71 -22.48 4.86 2.44
CA LEU A 71 -23.10 5.04 3.76
C LEU A 71 -24.03 6.25 3.66
N LYS A 72 -25.32 6.08 3.95
CA LYS A 72 -26.36 7.12 3.90
C LYS A 72 -26.78 7.60 5.29
N GLN A 73 -26.56 6.78 6.31
CA GLN A 73 -26.80 7.13 7.71
C GLN A 73 -25.69 6.57 8.59
N PRO A 74 -25.25 7.31 9.63
CA PRO A 74 -25.69 8.66 10.02
C PRO A 74 -25.13 9.78 9.14
N VAL A 75 -24.17 9.49 8.26
CA VAL A 75 -23.54 10.46 7.34
C VAL A 75 -23.66 9.97 5.90
N ASP A 76 -23.60 10.89 4.94
CA ASP A 76 -23.53 10.57 3.51
C ASP A 76 -22.06 10.51 3.05
N ASP A 77 -21.46 9.31 3.06
CA ASP A 77 -20.06 9.08 2.69
C ASP A 77 -19.84 7.73 1.97
N TRP A 78 -18.63 7.49 1.45
CA TRP A 78 -18.26 6.19 0.89
C TRP A 78 -18.03 5.18 2.01
N ALA A 79 -18.59 3.98 1.84
CA ALA A 79 -18.35 2.86 2.74
C ALA A 79 -17.16 2.03 2.27
N ASP A 80 -16.41 1.47 3.22
CA ASP A 80 -15.23 0.66 2.93
C ASP A 80 -15.62 -0.66 2.26
N LYS A 81 -15.22 -0.84 1.00
CA LYS A 81 -15.61 -2.01 0.20
C LYS A 81 -15.25 -3.33 0.87
N PHE A 82 -14.07 -3.42 1.50
CA PHE A 82 -13.59 -4.67 2.10
C PHE A 82 -14.36 -5.00 3.38
N THR A 83 -14.66 -4.00 4.19
CA THR A 83 -15.46 -4.13 5.41
C THR A 83 -16.89 -4.55 5.06
N ILE A 84 -17.51 -3.90 4.07
CA ILE A 84 -18.84 -4.29 3.62
C ILE A 84 -18.84 -5.71 3.04
N GLN A 85 -17.84 -6.08 2.23
CA GLN A 85 -17.71 -7.44 1.74
C GLN A 85 -17.56 -8.46 2.89
N GLY A 86 -16.77 -8.14 3.91
CA GLY A 86 -16.59 -8.99 5.10
C GLY A 86 -17.89 -9.18 5.88
N ILE A 87 -18.69 -8.13 6.04
CA ILE A 87 -20.04 -8.21 6.63
C ILE A 87 -20.94 -9.14 5.82
N LEU A 88 -21.02 -8.92 4.49
CA LEU A 88 -21.88 -9.71 3.61
C LEU A 88 -21.47 -11.18 3.60
N ASP A 89 -20.18 -11.45 3.50
CA ASP A 89 -19.63 -12.81 3.53
C ASP A 89 -19.89 -13.49 4.87
N ALA A 90 -19.73 -12.78 5.99
CA ALA A 90 -19.99 -13.33 7.30
C ALA A 90 -21.46 -13.80 7.43
N ILE A 91 -22.42 -13.07 6.85
CA ILE A 91 -23.84 -13.42 6.92
C ILE A 91 -24.23 -14.48 5.89
N THR A 92 -23.81 -14.35 4.63
CA THR A 92 -24.19 -15.28 3.56
C THR A 92 -23.53 -16.65 3.73
N LYS A 93 -22.35 -16.69 4.36
CA LYS A 93 -21.63 -17.93 4.68
C LYS A 93 -21.91 -18.46 6.09
N ALA A 94 -22.67 -17.73 6.92
CA ALA A 94 -23.02 -18.17 8.26
C ALA A 94 -23.81 -19.49 8.23
N LYS A 95 -23.34 -20.47 9.00
CA LYS A 95 -23.94 -21.79 9.14
C LYS A 95 -24.42 -21.98 10.56
N ALA A 96 -25.63 -22.49 10.71
CA ALA A 96 -26.14 -22.88 12.02
C ALA A 96 -25.46 -24.18 12.47
N GLU A 97 -24.83 -24.16 13.65
CA GLU A 97 -24.27 -25.38 14.24
C GLU A 97 -25.33 -26.17 15.01
N ARG A 98 -26.23 -25.44 15.66
CA ARG A 98 -27.37 -25.99 16.41
C ARG A 98 -28.58 -25.08 16.23
N THR A 99 -29.76 -25.65 16.46
CA THR A 99 -31.03 -24.95 16.35
C THR A 99 -31.93 -25.33 17.52
N ILE A 100 -32.73 -24.39 18.01
CA ILE A 100 -33.79 -24.60 18.99
C ILE A 100 -35.12 -24.35 18.26
N THR A 101 -35.92 -25.40 18.11
CA THR A 101 -37.24 -25.38 17.46
C THR A 101 -38.19 -26.28 18.26
N PRO A 102 -39.43 -25.83 18.60
CA PRO A 102 -40.00 -24.51 18.31
C PRO A 102 -39.29 -23.38 19.08
N VAL A 103 -39.54 -22.13 18.69
CA VAL A 103 -39.06 -20.96 19.44
C VAL A 103 -39.79 -20.91 20.80
N PRO A 104 -39.07 -20.79 21.93
CA PRO A 104 -39.70 -20.64 23.25
C PRO A 104 -40.48 -19.34 23.41
N ASP A 105 -41.49 -19.33 24.27
CA ASP A 105 -42.31 -18.12 24.55
C ASP A 105 -41.50 -16.97 25.15
N LYS A 106 -40.46 -17.29 25.94
CA LYS A 106 -39.57 -16.31 26.57
C LYS A 106 -38.27 -16.19 25.79
N LEU A 107 -38.06 -15.03 25.16
CA LEU A 107 -36.83 -14.71 24.41
C LEU A 107 -35.72 -14.07 25.27
N LEU A 108 -36.06 -13.60 26.46
CA LEU A 108 -35.14 -12.92 27.39
C LEU A 108 -33.87 -13.74 27.71
N PRO A 109 -33.94 -15.07 28.00
CA PRO A 109 -32.74 -15.85 28.28
C PRO A 109 -31.74 -15.92 27.12
N TYR A 110 -32.20 -15.65 25.90
CA TYR A 110 -31.41 -15.67 24.68
C TYR A 110 -30.96 -14.26 24.24
N GLY A 111 -31.40 -13.21 24.95
CA GLY A 111 -31.18 -11.80 24.56
C GLY A 111 -31.84 -11.43 23.23
N LEU A 112 -32.87 -12.17 22.81
CA LEU A 112 -33.57 -11.96 21.53
C LEU A 112 -34.84 -11.12 21.67
N ASP A 113 -35.24 -10.78 22.90
CA ASP A 113 -36.25 -9.77 23.20
C ASP A 113 -35.76 -8.36 22.87
N LYS A 114 -34.46 -8.09 23.14
CA LYS A 114 -33.73 -6.88 22.75
C LYS A 114 -32.40 -7.26 22.11
N PRO A 115 -32.40 -7.62 20.81
CA PRO A 115 -31.20 -8.02 20.11
C PRO A 115 -30.13 -6.92 20.17
N ARG A 116 -28.88 -7.30 20.45
CA ARG A 116 -27.75 -6.37 20.48
C ARG A 116 -27.29 -5.94 19.09
N ILE A 117 -27.55 -6.77 18.08
CA ILE A 117 -27.28 -6.46 16.68
C ILE A 117 -28.47 -6.88 15.84
N GLU A 118 -28.95 -5.97 15.00
CA GLU A 118 -29.99 -6.24 14.01
C GLU A 118 -29.42 -5.91 12.62
N ILE A 119 -29.54 -6.83 11.68
CA ILE A 119 -29.16 -6.59 10.29
C ILE A 119 -30.28 -6.96 9.33
N ASN A 120 -30.55 -6.07 8.38
CA ASN A 120 -31.47 -6.27 7.28
C ASN A 120 -30.70 -6.12 5.97
N LEU A 121 -30.72 -7.18 5.17
CA LEU A 121 -30.19 -7.21 3.81
C LEU A 121 -31.35 -7.13 2.84
N MET A 122 -31.27 -6.22 1.87
CA MET A 122 -32.24 -6.11 0.79
C MET A 122 -31.56 -6.42 -0.55
N ALA A 123 -32.10 -7.40 -1.25
CA ALA A 123 -31.74 -7.75 -2.63
C ALA A 123 -32.92 -7.43 -3.56
N LYS A 124 -32.71 -7.54 -4.88
CA LYS A 124 -33.72 -7.19 -5.90
C LYS A 124 -35.10 -7.82 -5.70
N LYS A 125 -35.15 -9.08 -5.24
CA LYS A 125 -36.40 -9.87 -5.13
C LYS A 125 -36.64 -10.47 -3.74
N ALA A 126 -35.76 -10.21 -2.78
CA ALA A 126 -35.80 -10.86 -1.48
C ALA A 126 -35.12 -10.01 -0.41
N SER A 127 -35.50 -10.22 0.84
CA SER A 127 -34.85 -9.62 2.01
C SER A 127 -34.51 -10.68 3.05
N PHE A 128 -33.53 -10.37 3.88
CA PHE A 128 -33.11 -11.24 4.97
C PHE A 128 -32.85 -10.40 6.22
N ASN A 129 -33.49 -10.77 7.34
CA ASN A 129 -33.24 -10.15 8.63
C ASN A 129 -32.59 -11.17 9.54
N LEU A 130 -31.60 -10.70 10.29
CA LEU A 130 -30.91 -11.46 11.31
C LEU A 130 -30.83 -10.60 12.58
N PHE A 131 -31.22 -11.19 13.69
CA PHE A 131 -31.20 -10.60 15.01
C PHE A 131 -30.24 -11.43 15.86
N LEU A 132 -29.23 -10.80 16.45
CA LEU A 132 -28.27 -11.46 17.35
C LEU A 132 -28.52 -11.02 18.78
N GLY A 133 -28.73 -12.01 19.65
CA GLY A 133 -28.92 -11.81 21.08
C GLY A 133 -27.64 -12.05 21.88
N SER A 134 -27.79 -12.65 23.05
CA SER A 134 -26.71 -12.96 23.98
C SER A 134 -25.78 -14.06 23.47
N ASP A 135 -24.56 -14.06 23.99
CA ASP A 135 -23.65 -15.20 23.83
C ASP A 135 -24.17 -16.41 24.61
N THR A 136 -23.81 -17.62 24.18
CA THR A 136 -24.02 -18.85 24.94
C THR A 136 -23.18 -18.82 26.22
N PRO A 137 -23.51 -19.62 27.26
CA PRO A 137 -22.76 -19.64 28.52
C PRO A 137 -21.25 -19.92 28.39
N ASP A 138 -20.84 -20.65 27.35
CA ASP A 138 -19.45 -20.96 27.01
C ASP A 138 -18.78 -19.88 26.12
N ALA A 139 -19.51 -18.81 25.76
CA ALA A 139 -19.11 -17.70 24.90
C ALA A 139 -18.65 -18.07 23.47
N THR A 140 -18.80 -19.33 23.06
CA THR A 140 -18.35 -19.79 21.73
C THR A 140 -19.35 -19.45 20.61
N LYS A 141 -20.62 -19.24 20.98
CA LYS A 141 -21.72 -19.00 20.05
C LYS A 141 -22.58 -17.83 20.49
N VAL A 142 -23.40 -17.36 19.56
CA VAL A 142 -24.43 -16.35 19.76
C VAL A 142 -25.79 -16.91 19.37
N TYR A 143 -26.81 -16.60 20.17
CA TYR A 143 -28.20 -16.89 19.81
C TYR A 143 -28.68 -15.93 18.73
N ALA A 144 -29.33 -16.47 17.71
CA ALA A 144 -29.75 -15.72 16.55
C ALA A 144 -31.18 -16.06 16.11
N LEU A 145 -31.92 -15.07 15.64
CA LEU A 145 -33.26 -15.22 15.06
C LEU A 145 -33.26 -14.66 13.63
N THR A 146 -34.02 -15.28 12.73
CA THR A 146 -34.22 -14.76 11.37
C THR A 146 -35.64 -14.24 11.18
N SER A 147 -35.92 -13.57 10.05
CA SER A 147 -37.24 -13.01 9.73
C SER A 147 -38.42 -13.98 9.90
N LYS A 148 -38.18 -15.29 9.73
CA LYS A 148 -39.23 -16.32 9.85
C LYS A 148 -39.69 -16.54 11.29
N LYS A 149 -38.87 -16.19 12.29
CA LYS A 149 -39.12 -16.39 13.73
C LYS A 149 -39.59 -17.81 14.11
N LYS A 150 -39.14 -18.83 13.38
CA LYS A 150 -39.51 -20.25 13.61
C LYS A 150 -38.47 -21.06 14.39
N THR A 151 -37.24 -20.57 14.42
CA THR A 151 -36.09 -21.30 14.96
C THR A 151 -35.09 -20.30 15.52
N ILE A 152 -34.57 -20.56 16.73
CA ILE A 152 -33.37 -19.90 17.24
C ILE A 152 -32.15 -20.68 16.73
N TYR A 153 -31.22 -19.99 16.10
CA TYR A 153 -29.97 -20.55 15.59
C TYR A 153 -28.83 -20.24 16.57
N LEU A 154 -27.91 -21.19 16.74
CA LEU A 154 -26.65 -20.94 17.42
C LEU A 154 -25.57 -20.77 16.34
N LEU A 155 -25.05 -19.56 16.22
CA LEU A 155 -24.05 -19.17 15.24
C LEU A 155 -22.70 -18.92 15.93
N PRO A 156 -21.57 -19.05 15.23
CA PRO A 156 -20.26 -18.72 15.80
C PRO A 156 -20.19 -17.26 16.29
N SER A 157 -19.58 -17.02 17.46
CA SER A 157 -19.41 -15.67 18.01
C SER A 157 -18.59 -14.73 17.12
N SER A 158 -17.78 -15.25 16.19
CA SER A 158 -17.06 -14.45 15.19
C SER A 158 -17.98 -13.59 14.31
N LEU A 159 -19.25 -13.99 14.16
CA LEU A 159 -20.25 -13.19 13.46
C LEU A 159 -20.49 -11.84 14.16
N VAL A 160 -20.44 -11.81 15.49
CA VAL A 160 -20.60 -10.57 16.28
C VAL A 160 -19.45 -9.61 15.97
N PHE A 161 -18.21 -10.11 15.88
CA PHE A 161 -17.05 -9.29 15.54
C PHE A 161 -17.15 -8.67 14.14
N SER A 162 -17.70 -9.41 13.17
CA SER A 162 -17.91 -8.92 11.81
C SER A 162 -19.01 -7.85 11.72
N LEU A 163 -20.04 -7.92 12.58
CA LEU A 163 -21.22 -7.04 12.51
C LEU A 163 -21.21 -5.88 13.52
N ASN A 164 -20.44 -5.98 14.61
CA ASN A 164 -20.33 -4.93 15.62
C ASN A 164 -19.32 -3.85 15.20
N LYS A 165 -19.60 -3.17 14.08
CA LYS A 165 -18.79 -2.10 13.51
C LYS A 165 -19.27 -0.73 13.95
N ASP A 166 -18.33 0.16 14.22
CA ASP A 166 -18.65 1.58 14.42
C ASP A 166 -18.66 2.35 13.10
N LEU A 167 -18.89 3.66 13.17
CA LEU A 167 -18.93 4.54 12.00
C LEU A 167 -17.58 4.60 11.26
N ASP A 168 -16.46 4.59 11.97
CA ASP A 168 -15.11 4.70 11.38
C ASP A 168 -14.66 3.41 10.71
N ASP A 169 -15.08 2.27 11.24
CA ASP A 169 -14.88 0.96 10.61
C ASP A 169 -15.61 0.86 9.27
N LEU A 170 -16.82 1.42 9.18
CA LEU A 170 -17.66 1.32 7.98
C LEU A 170 -17.26 2.31 6.88
N ARG A 171 -16.55 3.40 7.22
CA ARG A 171 -16.14 4.42 6.25
C ARG A 171 -14.91 4.00 5.46
N ASP A 172 -14.94 4.24 4.16
CA ASP A 172 -13.73 4.14 3.32
C ASP A 172 -12.70 5.13 3.89
N LYS A 173 -11.42 4.75 4.00
CA LYS A 173 -10.37 5.62 4.56
C LYS A 173 -9.48 6.27 3.51
N ARG A 174 -9.71 6.04 2.21
CA ARG A 174 -8.91 6.63 1.11
C ARG A 174 -9.12 8.14 1.00
N ILE A 175 -8.04 8.89 0.89
CA ILE A 175 -8.12 10.36 0.77
C ILE A 175 -8.30 10.83 -0.68
N LEU A 176 -7.82 10.04 -1.64
CA LEU A 176 -7.86 10.28 -3.08
C LEU A 176 -8.00 8.94 -3.82
N ASP A 177 -8.49 8.96 -5.06
CA ASP A 177 -8.73 7.76 -5.88
C ASP A 177 -8.26 8.02 -7.32
N PHE A 178 -6.95 7.89 -7.54
CA PHE A 178 -6.28 8.08 -8.82
C PHE A 178 -5.24 6.99 -9.08
N ASP A 179 -4.81 6.87 -10.33
CA ASP A 179 -3.76 5.96 -10.77
C ASP A 179 -2.45 6.74 -11.03
N PRO A 180 -1.41 6.61 -10.18
CA PRO A 180 -0.14 7.32 -10.32
C PRO A 180 0.51 7.19 -11.71
N ILE A 181 0.31 6.05 -12.38
CA ILE A 181 0.89 5.80 -13.71
C ILE A 181 0.25 6.71 -14.76
N LYS A 182 -1.04 7.03 -14.60
CA LYS A 182 -1.83 7.86 -15.52
C LYS A 182 -1.72 9.36 -15.26
N VAL A 183 -1.03 9.75 -14.18
CA VAL A 183 -0.85 11.16 -13.84
C VAL A 183 0.08 11.84 -14.85
N ILE A 184 -0.36 13.00 -15.32
CA ILE A 184 0.37 13.83 -16.29
C ILE A 184 0.79 15.19 -15.71
N LYS A 185 0.17 15.63 -14.62
CA LYS A 185 0.44 16.92 -13.99
C LYS A 185 0.20 16.86 -12.50
N VAL A 186 1.08 17.48 -11.73
CA VAL A 186 0.94 17.67 -10.29
C VAL A 186 1.22 19.13 -9.98
N ASN A 187 0.35 19.76 -9.20
CA ASN A 187 0.48 21.14 -8.79
C ASN A 187 0.41 21.19 -7.27
N ILE A 188 1.48 21.63 -6.61
CA ILE A 188 1.55 21.73 -5.15
C ILE A 188 1.67 23.21 -4.80
N LYS A 189 0.60 23.78 -4.26
CA LYS A 189 0.50 25.20 -3.92
C LYS A 189 0.43 25.38 -2.42
N THR A 190 1.25 26.28 -1.90
CA THR A 190 1.16 26.82 -0.55
C THR A 190 1.01 28.34 -0.64
N ASN A 191 0.87 29.02 0.50
CA ASN A 191 0.86 30.48 0.54
C ASN A 191 2.16 31.11 -0.01
N GLU A 192 3.29 30.41 0.08
CA GLU A 192 4.62 30.95 -0.30
C GLU A 192 5.14 30.41 -1.63
N LYS A 193 4.70 29.21 -2.03
CA LYS A 193 5.35 28.44 -3.11
C LYS A 193 4.32 27.77 -4.00
N ASN A 194 4.65 27.70 -5.30
CA ASN A 194 3.90 26.95 -6.28
C ASN A 194 4.86 26.06 -7.08
N ILE A 195 4.70 24.74 -6.89
CA ILE A 195 5.49 23.70 -7.55
C ILE A 195 4.60 23.06 -8.61
N LEU A 196 4.93 23.33 -9.87
CA LEU A 196 4.21 22.75 -11.00
C LEU A 196 5.08 21.72 -11.71
N LEU A 197 4.61 20.47 -11.73
CA LEU A 197 5.25 19.32 -12.36
C LEU A 197 4.40 18.83 -13.53
N GLU A 198 5.03 18.59 -14.68
CA GLU A 198 4.37 18.08 -15.89
C GLU A 198 5.13 16.92 -16.50
N LYS A 199 4.42 15.85 -16.86
CA LYS A 199 4.95 14.67 -17.55
C LYS A 199 4.79 14.85 -19.06
N LYS A 200 5.89 14.78 -19.81
CA LYS A 200 5.90 14.78 -21.28
C LYS A 200 6.79 13.67 -21.79
N ASN A 201 6.30 12.82 -22.69
CA ASN A 201 7.03 11.67 -23.24
C ASN A 201 7.66 10.78 -22.15
N ASN A 202 6.90 10.46 -21.11
CA ASN A 202 7.33 9.69 -19.94
C ASN A 202 8.46 10.32 -19.09
N GLN A 203 8.80 11.59 -19.30
CA GLN A 203 9.76 12.35 -18.50
C GLN A 203 9.03 13.46 -17.72
N TRP A 204 9.37 13.60 -16.44
CA TRP A 204 8.86 14.69 -15.60
C TRP A 204 9.69 15.97 -15.77
N TYR A 205 9.01 17.10 -15.74
CA TYR A 205 9.58 18.44 -15.80
C TYR A 205 9.00 19.31 -14.69
N LEU A 206 9.88 20.01 -13.98
CA LEU A 206 9.52 21.12 -13.12
C LEU A 206 9.32 22.36 -13.99
N LYS A 207 8.16 23.01 -13.87
CA LYS A 207 7.78 24.21 -14.63
C LYS A 207 7.77 25.47 -13.76
N MET A 208 7.43 25.32 -12.48
CA MET A 208 7.44 26.39 -11.49
C MET A 208 8.10 25.90 -10.20
N PRO A 209 8.82 26.77 -9.46
CA PRO A 209 9.05 28.19 -9.76
C PRO A 209 10.12 28.42 -10.84
N PHE A 210 10.88 27.39 -11.24
CA PHE A 210 11.85 27.44 -12.33
C PHE A 210 11.70 26.22 -13.25
N LYS A 211 12.25 26.33 -14.46
CA LYS A 211 12.19 25.25 -15.46
C LYS A 211 13.38 24.30 -15.31
N ALA A 212 13.13 23.03 -15.08
CA ALA A 212 14.16 21.98 -15.05
C ALA A 212 13.59 20.61 -15.41
N LYS A 213 14.46 19.64 -15.72
CA LYS A 213 14.07 18.22 -15.63
C LYS A 213 13.77 17.91 -14.17
N ALA A 214 12.68 17.20 -13.94
CA ALA A 214 12.33 16.72 -12.62
C ALA A 214 12.78 15.26 -12.45
N ASP A 215 13.20 14.95 -11.23
CA ASP A 215 13.53 13.61 -10.80
C ASP A 215 12.24 12.78 -10.74
N LYS A 216 12.23 11.66 -11.48
CA LYS A 216 11.04 10.81 -11.59
C LYS A 216 10.67 10.19 -10.25
N ASP A 217 11.66 9.71 -9.50
CA ASP A 217 11.43 8.99 -8.25
C ASP A 217 10.87 9.94 -7.19
N GLU A 218 11.37 11.18 -7.11
CA GLU A 218 10.87 12.18 -6.16
C GLU A 218 9.41 12.56 -6.42
N VAL A 219 8.99 12.62 -7.69
CA VAL A 219 7.58 12.90 -8.06
C VAL A 219 6.69 11.68 -7.79
N GLU A 220 7.13 10.49 -8.19
CA GLU A 220 6.35 9.26 -8.01
C GLU A 220 6.21 8.86 -6.55
N ASP A 221 7.21 9.13 -5.71
CA ASP A 221 7.18 8.98 -4.25
C ASP A 221 6.06 9.84 -3.61
N VAL A 222 5.91 11.11 -4.04
CA VAL A 222 4.80 11.96 -3.58
C VAL A 222 3.45 11.42 -4.04
N LEU A 223 3.33 10.99 -5.30
CA LEU A 223 2.09 10.40 -5.81
C LEU A 223 1.71 9.11 -5.05
N TYR A 224 2.67 8.25 -4.78
CA TYR A 224 2.47 7.02 -4.03
C TYR A 224 2.01 7.30 -2.59
N ARG A 225 2.64 8.26 -1.89
CA ARG A 225 2.20 8.69 -0.55
C ARG A 225 0.76 9.18 -0.57
N LEU A 226 0.40 10.04 -1.52
CA LEU A 226 -0.96 10.56 -1.65
C LEU A 226 -2.00 9.47 -1.94
N GLN A 227 -1.63 8.47 -2.75
CA GLN A 227 -2.51 7.34 -3.07
C GLN A 227 -2.70 6.39 -1.87
N THR A 228 -1.64 6.16 -1.10
CA THR A 228 -1.62 5.21 0.01
C THR A 228 -2.06 5.81 1.34
N GLU A 229 -2.10 7.14 1.46
CA GLU A 229 -2.55 7.83 2.66
C GLU A 229 -3.99 7.43 3.03
N ARG A 230 -4.23 7.29 4.33
CA ARG A 230 -5.52 6.93 4.91
C ARG A 230 -5.93 7.91 5.98
N ALA A 231 -7.20 8.29 5.96
CA ALA A 231 -7.80 9.05 7.04
C ALA A 231 -7.69 8.27 8.35
N LYS A 232 -7.15 8.94 9.38
CA LYS A 232 -7.09 8.44 10.76
C LYS A 232 -8.40 8.64 11.51
N GLY A 233 -9.22 9.58 11.04
CA GLY A 233 -10.50 9.94 11.63
C GLY A 233 -11.16 11.03 10.81
N PHE A 234 -12.26 11.55 11.33
CA PHE A 234 -13.12 12.48 10.60
C PHE A 234 -13.66 13.56 11.52
N GLU A 235 -13.88 14.75 10.97
CA GLU A 235 -14.48 15.89 11.66
C GLU A 235 -15.68 16.41 10.85
N GLU A 236 -16.64 17.04 11.51
CA GLU A 236 -17.83 17.56 10.83
C GLU A 236 -17.58 18.88 10.12
N LYS A 237 -16.70 19.73 10.67
CA LYS A 237 -16.49 21.11 10.20
C LYS A 237 -15.03 21.53 10.28
N ILE A 238 -14.64 22.34 9.30
CA ILE A 238 -13.41 23.14 9.29
C ILE A 238 -13.83 24.59 9.17
N LYS A 239 -13.25 25.47 10.00
CA LYS A 239 -13.45 26.92 9.94
C LYS A 239 -12.24 27.70 9.41
N ILE A 240 -11.15 27.00 9.09
CA ILE A 240 -9.90 27.59 8.63
C ILE A 240 -9.74 27.47 7.11
N LYS A 241 -8.95 28.38 6.52
CA LYS A 241 -8.60 28.34 5.09
C LYS A 241 -7.53 27.27 4.84
N SER A 242 -7.51 26.71 3.64
CA SER A 242 -6.46 25.79 3.22
C SER A 242 -5.12 26.50 3.14
N GLU A 243 -4.08 25.85 3.63
CA GLU A 243 -2.70 26.36 3.60
C GLU A 243 -1.84 25.62 2.55
N LEU A 244 -2.28 24.43 2.16
CA LEU A 244 -1.66 23.61 1.13
C LEU A 244 -2.75 23.02 0.23
N GLU A 245 -2.62 23.23 -1.07
CA GLU A 245 -3.51 22.69 -2.10
C GLU A 245 -2.71 21.88 -3.10
N ILE A 246 -3.16 20.66 -3.36
CA ILE A 246 -2.57 19.76 -4.33
C ILE A 246 -3.60 19.47 -5.40
N GLU A 247 -3.24 19.70 -6.66
CA GLU A 247 -4.02 19.31 -7.83
C GLU A 247 -3.27 18.21 -8.58
N ILE A 248 -3.95 17.12 -8.90
CA ILE A 248 -3.41 15.99 -9.67
C ILE A 248 -4.28 15.82 -10.91
N SER A 249 -3.68 15.91 -12.09
CA SER A 249 -4.39 15.67 -13.36
C SER A 249 -3.98 14.33 -13.96
N GLU A 250 -4.98 13.48 -14.17
CA GLU A 250 -4.96 12.37 -15.12
C GLU A 250 -5.47 12.90 -16.48
N LYS A 251 -5.32 12.11 -17.55
CA LYS A 251 -5.73 12.53 -18.91
C LYS A 251 -7.18 13.06 -19.00
N GLU A 252 -8.10 12.48 -18.23
CA GLU A 252 -9.54 12.77 -18.30
C GLU A 252 -10.15 13.21 -16.95
N LYS A 253 -9.37 13.18 -15.87
CA LYS A 253 -9.86 13.42 -14.51
C LYS A 253 -8.91 14.32 -13.76
N ASN A 254 -9.48 15.23 -12.98
CA ASN A 254 -8.73 16.08 -12.07
C ASN A 254 -9.12 15.73 -10.64
N HIS A 255 -8.09 15.63 -9.80
CA HIS A 255 -8.23 15.39 -8.37
C HIS A 255 -7.64 16.57 -7.62
N TRP A 256 -8.23 16.89 -6.49
CA TRP A 256 -7.70 17.93 -5.61
C TRP A 256 -7.69 17.45 -4.17
N LEU A 257 -6.71 17.92 -3.40
CA LEU A 257 -6.58 17.72 -1.97
C LEU A 257 -6.21 19.05 -1.35
N LYS A 258 -7.01 19.50 -0.40
CA LYS A 258 -6.78 20.72 0.37
C LYS A 258 -6.47 20.33 1.80
N LEU A 259 -5.33 20.77 2.31
CA LEU A 259 -4.86 20.51 3.65
C LEU A 259 -4.89 21.80 4.49
N PHE A 260 -5.19 21.59 5.77
CA PHE A 260 -5.39 22.63 6.77
C PHE A 260 -4.61 22.23 8.02
N LYS A 261 -3.87 23.16 8.62
CA LYS A 261 -3.14 22.90 9.86
C LYS A 261 -3.91 23.49 11.03
N GLU A 262 -4.35 22.65 11.96
CA GLU A 262 -5.05 23.08 13.16
C GLU A 262 -4.35 22.50 14.40
N LYS A 263 -3.57 23.34 15.10
CA LYS A 263 -2.71 22.92 16.21
C LYS A 263 -1.78 21.77 15.75
N ASP A 264 -1.97 20.58 16.31
CA ASP A 264 -1.20 19.36 15.98
C ASP A 264 -1.91 18.43 14.99
N LYS A 265 -3.10 18.80 14.50
CA LYS A 265 -3.86 18.01 13.52
C LYS A 265 -3.62 18.54 12.10
N ILE A 266 -3.46 17.60 11.18
CA ILE A 266 -3.55 17.87 9.74
C ILE A 266 -4.94 17.45 9.30
N LEU A 267 -5.75 18.42 8.89
CA LEU A 267 -7.07 18.16 8.36
C LEU A 267 -7.05 18.26 6.84
N ALA A 268 -7.95 17.56 6.16
CA ALA A 268 -8.02 17.59 4.71
C ALA A 268 -9.44 17.45 4.15
N LYS A 269 -9.64 18.03 2.96
CA LYS A 269 -10.78 17.80 2.07
C LYS A 269 -10.26 17.40 0.70
N SER A 270 -11.00 16.60 -0.05
CA SER A 270 -10.58 16.19 -1.39
C SER A 270 -11.72 16.13 -2.39
N SER A 271 -11.36 16.04 -3.68
CA SER A 271 -12.31 15.74 -4.76
C SER A 271 -12.98 14.38 -4.59
N TYR A 272 -12.38 13.48 -3.81
CA TYR A 272 -12.90 12.14 -3.59
C TYR A 272 -14.03 12.11 -2.55
N ARG A 273 -13.98 12.99 -1.54
CA ARG A 273 -15.01 13.04 -0.49
C ARG A 273 -15.27 14.44 0.08
N PRO A 274 -16.54 14.76 0.41
CA PRO A 274 -16.92 16.07 0.95
C PRO A 274 -16.62 16.23 2.46
N VAL A 275 -16.41 15.13 3.19
CA VAL A 275 -16.18 15.13 4.66
C VAL A 275 -14.73 15.51 4.98
N VAL A 276 -14.53 16.18 6.13
CA VAL A 276 -13.20 16.50 6.63
C VAL A 276 -12.52 15.26 7.19
N MET A 277 -11.30 15.00 6.71
CA MET A 277 -10.45 13.90 7.16
C MET A 277 -9.38 14.43 8.11
N ILE A 278 -9.04 13.63 9.12
CA ILE A 278 -7.83 13.80 9.94
C ILE A 278 -6.74 12.92 9.34
N LEU A 279 -5.59 13.51 9.01
CA LEU A 279 -4.44 12.83 8.43
C LEU A 279 -3.29 12.74 9.44
N ARG A 280 -2.25 11.97 9.11
CA ARG A 280 -1.03 11.94 9.93
C ARG A 280 -0.26 13.25 9.81
N LYS A 281 0.40 13.65 10.90
CA LYS A 281 1.12 14.92 10.97
C LYS A 281 2.32 14.98 10.02
N GLU A 282 3.00 13.84 9.83
CA GLU A 282 4.21 13.71 9.03
C GLU A 282 3.95 13.98 7.54
N LEU A 283 2.70 13.79 7.08
CA LEU A 283 2.31 14.05 5.70
C LEU A 283 2.57 15.50 5.30
N TRP A 284 2.44 16.45 6.24
CA TRP A 284 2.69 17.86 5.96
C TRP A 284 4.11 18.11 5.45
N ASP A 285 5.12 17.63 6.19
CA ASP A 285 6.53 17.82 5.86
C ASP A 285 6.91 17.07 4.57
N GLU A 286 6.29 15.91 4.35
CA GLU A 286 6.48 15.11 3.13
C GLU A 286 5.93 15.78 1.87
N LEU A 287 4.88 16.60 2.00
CA LEU A 287 4.24 17.31 0.88
C LEU A 287 4.77 18.73 0.69
N THR A 288 5.40 19.32 1.70
CA THR A 288 5.96 20.68 1.67
C THR A 288 7.46 20.73 1.32
N LYS A 289 7.95 19.67 0.64
CA LYS A 289 9.30 19.60 0.06
C LYS A 289 9.60 20.84 -0.79
N THR A 290 10.88 21.25 -0.81
CA THR A 290 11.30 22.41 -1.62
C THR A 290 11.29 22.08 -3.12
N PRO A 291 11.14 23.07 -4.01
CA PRO A 291 11.18 22.84 -5.45
C PRO A 291 12.48 22.18 -5.94
N GLU A 292 13.62 22.46 -5.28
CA GLU A 292 14.93 21.88 -5.56
C GLU A 292 14.95 20.36 -5.35
N THR A 293 14.11 19.85 -4.44
CA THR A 293 13.99 18.41 -4.18
C THR A 293 13.52 17.66 -5.42
N PHE A 294 12.57 18.24 -6.16
CA PHE A 294 12.01 17.65 -7.37
C PHE A 294 12.89 17.78 -8.60
N LYS A 295 13.94 18.61 -8.57
CA LYS A 295 14.87 18.75 -9.69
C LYS A 295 15.63 17.44 -9.89
N ASP A 296 15.95 17.08 -11.12
CA ASP A 296 16.91 16.02 -11.39
C ASP A 296 18.30 16.45 -10.89
N ARG A 297 18.74 15.79 -9.82
CA ARG A 297 19.98 16.09 -9.09
C ARG A 297 21.10 15.08 -9.39
N HIS A 298 20.91 14.17 -10.35
CA HIS A 298 21.98 13.30 -10.81
C HIS A 298 23.04 14.11 -11.55
N PHE A 299 24.30 13.89 -11.21
CA PHE A 299 25.43 14.62 -11.79
C PHE A 299 26.52 13.70 -12.36
N ILE A 300 26.52 12.43 -11.96
CA ILE A 300 27.41 11.41 -12.48
C ILE A 300 26.82 10.80 -13.75
N LYS A 301 27.65 10.65 -14.79
CA LYS A 301 27.27 9.99 -16.05
C LYS A 301 28.42 9.16 -16.57
N PHE A 302 28.19 7.88 -16.78
CA PHE A 302 29.08 6.95 -17.47
C PHE A 302 28.26 5.76 -18.00
N ASP A 303 28.88 4.96 -18.88
CA ASP A 303 28.29 3.73 -19.41
C ASP A 303 28.69 2.56 -18.51
N GLN A 304 27.72 1.99 -17.80
CA GLN A 304 27.95 0.93 -16.81
C GLN A 304 28.50 -0.36 -17.46
N GLU A 305 28.07 -0.68 -18.67
CA GLU A 305 28.47 -1.93 -19.36
C GLU A 305 29.94 -1.89 -19.80
N LYS A 306 30.46 -0.69 -20.00
CA LYS A 306 31.86 -0.43 -20.35
C LYS A 306 32.82 -0.49 -19.16
N VAL A 307 32.33 -0.57 -17.92
CA VAL A 307 33.21 -0.65 -16.75
C VAL A 307 33.91 -2.02 -16.73
N LYS A 308 35.23 -2.03 -16.94
CA LYS A 308 36.09 -3.24 -16.92
C LYS A 308 37.03 -3.29 -15.73
N LYS A 309 37.35 -2.15 -15.12
CA LYS A 309 38.18 -2.08 -13.92
C LYS A 309 37.69 -0.97 -12.99
N VAL A 310 37.70 -1.25 -11.69
CA VAL A 310 37.38 -0.32 -10.60
C VAL A 310 38.59 -0.20 -9.70
N GLU A 311 38.97 1.02 -9.35
CA GLU A 311 39.98 1.31 -8.34
C GLU A 311 39.33 2.16 -7.25
N ILE A 312 39.41 1.68 -6.01
CA ILE A 312 38.83 2.32 -4.83
C ILE A 312 39.96 2.62 -3.85
N VAL A 313 39.98 3.84 -3.34
CA VAL A 313 40.74 4.20 -2.14
C VAL A 313 39.72 4.62 -1.09
N TYR A 314 39.81 4.08 0.13
CA TYR A 314 38.94 4.48 1.23
C TYR A 314 39.75 4.48 2.53
N ALA A 315 39.81 5.63 3.21
CA ALA A 315 40.60 5.83 4.43
C ALA A 315 42.05 5.28 4.31
N GLY A 316 42.68 5.48 3.15
CA GLY A 316 44.03 4.99 2.84
C GLY A 316 44.11 3.53 2.37
N LYS A 317 43.09 2.69 2.62
CA LYS A 317 43.01 1.31 2.13
C LYS A 317 42.72 1.33 0.62
N LYS A 318 43.42 0.50 -0.15
CA LYS A 318 43.30 0.44 -1.62
C LYS A 318 42.70 -0.89 -2.06
N LEU A 319 41.81 -0.84 -3.03
CA LEU A 319 41.20 -1.99 -3.67
C LEU A 319 41.19 -1.79 -5.18
N LYS A 320 41.51 -2.86 -5.92
CA LYS A 320 41.39 -2.92 -7.37
C LYS A 320 40.53 -4.12 -7.73
N ALA A 321 39.50 -3.90 -8.54
CA ALA A 321 38.63 -4.94 -9.08
C ALA A 321 38.71 -4.94 -10.61
N ILE A 322 38.96 -6.09 -11.22
CA ILE A 322 39.01 -6.26 -12.68
C ILE A 322 37.92 -7.24 -13.09
N LYS A 323 37.07 -6.86 -14.03
CA LYS A 323 35.99 -7.71 -14.54
C LYS A 323 36.56 -8.83 -15.41
N LYS A 324 36.35 -10.07 -14.99
CA LYS A 324 36.66 -11.30 -15.74
C LYS A 324 35.35 -12.04 -15.99
N GLU A 325 34.94 -12.14 -17.25
CA GLU A 325 33.63 -12.64 -17.64
C GLU A 325 32.51 -11.86 -16.92
N ASN A 326 31.80 -12.49 -15.99
CA ASN A 326 30.71 -11.91 -15.20
C ASN A 326 31.05 -11.74 -13.71
N LYS A 327 32.33 -11.83 -13.32
CA LYS A 327 32.77 -11.63 -11.93
C LYS A 327 33.94 -10.65 -11.82
N TRP A 328 34.04 -10.00 -10.67
CA TRP A 328 35.11 -9.11 -10.27
C TRP A 328 36.24 -9.91 -9.61
N ALA A 329 37.41 -9.89 -10.24
CA ALA A 329 38.65 -10.31 -9.59
C ALA A 329 39.17 -9.15 -8.71
N ILE A 330 39.08 -9.31 -7.40
CA ILE A 330 39.36 -8.26 -6.39
C ILE A 330 40.72 -8.47 -5.73
N GLU A 331 41.50 -7.40 -5.64
CA GLU A 331 42.82 -7.33 -5.02
C GLU A 331 42.89 -6.12 -4.06
N PRO A 332 43.30 -6.30 -2.77
CA PRO A 332 43.62 -7.56 -2.10
C PRO A 332 42.45 -8.54 -2.02
N LYS A 333 42.74 -9.85 -1.96
CA LYS A 333 41.70 -10.87 -1.84
C LYS A 333 40.86 -10.64 -0.58
N LYS A 334 39.55 -10.91 -0.67
CA LYS A 334 38.57 -10.74 0.40
C LYS A 334 38.39 -9.31 0.89
N MET A 335 38.91 -8.28 0.20
CA MET A 335 38.74 -6.87 0.58
C MET A 335 37.34 -6.32 0.27
N ALA A 336 36.63 -6.95 -0.66
CA ALA A 336 35.21 -6.75 -0.95
C ALA A 336 34.64 -8.04 -1.54
N GLU A 337 33.32 -8.15 -1.53
CA GLU A 337 32.59 -9.17 -2.29
C GLU A 337 32.26 -8.66 -3.70
N ASP A 338 32.06 -9.60 -4.63
CA ASP A 338 31.77 -9.35 -6.04
C ASP A 338 30.59 -8.37 -6.24
N TYR A 339 29.49 -8.62 -5.54
CA TYR A 339 28.26 -7.81 -5.63
C TYR A 339 28.41 -6.41 -5.04
N GLU A 340 29.32 -6.19 -4.09
CA GLU A 340 29.55 -4.85 -3.50
C GLU A 340 30.14 -3.89 -4.53
N ILE A 341 30.92 -4.40 -5.49
CA ILE A 341 31.47 -3.59 -6.58
C ILE A 341 30.35 -3.16 -7.53
N ASP A 342 29.45 -4.06 -7.89
CA ASP A 342 28.31 -3.73 -8.75
C ASP A 342 27.34 -2.75 -8.06
N PHE A 343 27.10 -2.91 -6.75
CA PHE A 343 26.30 -1.96 -5.98
C PHE A 343 26.94 -0.58 -5.92
N LEU A 344 28.24 -0.48 -5.65
CA LEU A 344 28.93 0.81 -5.67
C LEU A 344 28.80 1.48 -7.05
N ILE A 345 28.98 0.73 -8.15
CA ILE A 345 28.84 1.28 -9.51
C ILE A 345 27.41 1.80 -9.73
N SER A 346 26.39 1.06 -9.29
CA SER A 346 24.99 1.48 -9.37
C SER A 346 24.73 2.74 -8.52
N ASP A 347 25.22 2.77 -7.28
CA ASP A 347 25.05 3.89 -6.36
C ASP A 347 25.70 5.17 -6.88
N LEU A 348 26.83 5.05 -7.59
CA LEU A 348 27.46 6.18 -8.28
C LEU A 348 26.55 6.78 -9.36
N LEU A 349 25.86 5.97 -10.16
CA LEU A 349 24.92 6.47 -11.17
C LEU A 349 23.69 7.12 -10.53
N ASN A 350 23.25 6.60 -9.39
CA ASN A 350 22.09 7.10 -8.65
C ASN A 350 22.42 8.24 -7.67
N LEU A 351 23.67 8.71 -7.66
CA LEU A 351 24.12 9.73 -6.72
C LEU A 351 23.51 11.11 -7.04
N LYS A 352 22.81 11.68 -6.07
CA LYS A 352 22.15 12.98 -6.14
C LYS A 352 22.85 14.00 -5.25
N TYR A 353 23.15 15.20 -5.75
CA TYR A 353 23.59 16.30 -4.89
C TYR A 353 22.44 16.80 -4.02
N LEU A 354 22.69 17.28 -2.81
CA LEU A 354 21.68 17.74 -1.86
C LEU A 354 20.84 18.90 -2.43
N PRO A 355 19.53 18.96 -2.14
CA PRO A 355 18.65 19.97 -2.74
C PRO A 355 18.89 21.34 -2.11
N LYS A 356 19.32 21.37 -0.84
CA LYS A 356 19.72 22.59 -0.14
C LYS A 356 21.13 22.99 -0.60
N LYS A 357 21.30 24.27 -0.91
CA LYS A 357 22.62 24.84 -1.18
C LYS A 357 23.44 24.83 0.11
N ILE A 358 24.58 24.15 0.08
CA ILE A 358 25.56 24.14 1.17
C ILE A 358 26.76 24.96 0.71
N GLU A 359 27.26 25.84 1.57
CA GLU A 359 28.45 26.62 1.27
C GLU A 359 29.68 25.71 1.24
N LYS A 360 30.44 25.82 0.15
CA LYS A 360 31.67 25.06 -0.02
C LYS A 360 32.72 25.56 0.99
N PRO A 361 33.40 24.67 1.74
CA PRO A 361 34.46 25.09 2.63
C PRO A 361 35.65 25.68 1.85
N LYS A 362 36.39 26.60 2.48
CA LYS A 362 37.58 27.21 1.88
C LYS A 362 38.67 26.19 1.59
N GLU A 363 38.82 25.22 2.50
CA GLU A 363 39.78 24.12 2.39
C GLU A 363 39.07 22.81 2.68
N PHE A 364 39.46 21.76 1.96
CA PHE A 364 38.96 20.40 2.20
C PHE A 364 39.95 19.61 3.06
N PRO A 365 39.46 18.72 3.93
CA PRO A 365 40.32 17.71 4.54
C PRO A 365 40.90 16.78 3.45
N PRO A 366 41.87 15.90 3.79
CA PRO A 366 42.30 14.85 2.88
C PRO A 366 41.12 14.03 2.35
N SER A 367 41.22 13.54 1.11
CA SER A 367 40.17 12.71 0.51
C SER A 367 39.93 11.48 1.39
N LYS A 368 38.68 11.33 1.86
CA LYS A 368 38.25 10.15 2.61
C LYS A 368 38.15 8.95 1.69
N ALA A 369 37.68 9.16 0.46
CA ALA A 369 37.58 8.12 -0.54
C ALA A 369 37.86 8.64 -1.96
N GLU A 370 38.32 7.76 -2.84
CA GLU A 370 38.50 8.03 -4.26
C GLU A 370 38.01 6.82 -5.05
N VAL A 371 37.33 7.07 -6.18
CA VAL A 371 36.89 6.00 -7.08
C VAL A 371 37.28 6.33 -8.51
N LYS A 372 37.91 5.37 -9.19
CA LYS A 372 38.17 5.43 -10.63
C LYS A 372 37.55 4.23 -11.33
N LEU A 373 36.74 4.50 -12.34
CA LEU A 373 36.18 3.50 -13.24
C LEU A 373 36.89 3.57 -14.59
N TRP A 374 37.18 2.41 -15.14
CA TRP A 374 37.97 2.27 -16.35
C TRP A 374 37.26 1.40 -17.37
N ASP A 375 37.28 1.83 -18.62
CA ASP A 375 37.05 1.01 -19.80
C ASP A 375 38.42 0.66 -20.39
N ASN A 376 38.87 -0.57 -20.16
CA ASN A 376 40.19 -1.02 -20.54
C ASN A 376 41.31 -0.08 -20.00
N LYS A 377 41.98 0.66 -20.89
CA LYS A 377 43.05 1.60 -20.54
C LYS A 377 42.57 3.04 -20.31
N LYS A 378 41.29 3.34 -20.54
CA LYS A 378 40.71 4.68 -20.45
C LYS A 378 39.93 4.87 -19.15
N ILE A 379 40.21 5.97 -18.44
CA ILE A 379 39.37 6.38 -17.29
C ILE A 379 38.06 6.95 -17.83
N ILE A 380 36.93 6.39 -17.40
CA ILE A 380 35.58 6.85 -17.76
C ILE A 380 34.91 7.62 -16.62
N LEU A 381 35.37 7.41 -15.38
CA LEU A 381 34.96 8.18 -14.22
C LEU A 381 36.13 8.28 -13.24
N SER A 382 36.33 9.47 -12.66
CA SER A 382 37.23 9.71 -11.55
C SER A 382 36.52 10.67 -10.61
N LEU A 383 36.45 10.33 -9.33
CA LEU A 383 35.91 11.20 -8.29
C LEU A 383 36.70 11.07 -7.00
N LYS A 384 36.62 12.12 -6.19
CA LYS A 384 37.15 12.17 -4.83
C LYS A 384 36.06 12.61 -3.87
N CYS A 385 36.08 12.04 -2.67
CA CYS A 385 35.12 12.29 -1.61
C CYS A 385 35.83 12.92 -0.42
N PHE A 386 35.32 14.05 0.04
CA PHE A 386 35.81 14.77 1.20
C PHE A 386 34.71 14.77 2.26
N GLU A 387 35.01 14.16 3.40
CA GLU A 387 34.05 14.05 4.50
C GLU A 387 34.00 15.36 5.29
N ASP A 388 32.80 15.92 5.44
CA ASP A 388 32.54 17.14 6.23
C ASP A 388 31.50 16.86 7.33
N LYS A 389 31.30 17.80 8.26
CA LYS A 389 30.38 17.64 9.40
C LYS A 389 28.94 17.36 8.97
N ALA A 390 28.45 17.96 7.89
CA ALA A 390 27.04 17.87 7.47
C ALA A 390 26.80 17.02 6.21
N CYS A 391 27.81 16.82 5.36
CA CYS A 391 27.67 16.15 4.06
C CYS A 391 28.98 15.51 3.61
N ILE A 392 28.96 14.89 2.43
CA ILE A 392 30.17 14.49 1.70
C ILE A 392 30.29 15.41 0.49
N TRP A 393 31.46 16.00 0.30
CA TRP A 393 31.76 16.74 -0.92
C TRP A 393 32.38 15.78 -1.94
N VAL A 394 31.73 15.66 -3.09
CA VAL A 394 32.22 14.85 -4.21
C VAL A 394 32.78 15.77 -5.28
N GLU A 395 34.07 15.64 -5.54
CA GLU A 395 34.72 16.25 -6.70
C GLU A 395 34.55 15.35 -7.91
N TYR A 396 33.93 15.88 -8.97
CA TYR A 396 33.72 15.19 -10.24
C TYR A 396 33.78 16.21 -11.38
N LYS A 397 34.68 15.98 -12.36
CA LYS A 397 34.93 16.90 -13.49
C LYS A 397 35.17 18.34 -13.05
N ASP A 398 36.09 18.51 -12.10
CA ASP A 398 36.52 19.80 -11.52
C ASP A 398 35.40 20.61 -10.85
N LYS A 399 34.29 19.95 -10.50
CA LYS A 399 33.14 20.52 -9.78
C LYS A 399 32.91 19.76 -8.48
N PHE A 400 32.41 20.49 -7.49
CA PHE A 400 32.13 19.96 -6.16
C PHE A 400 30.63 19.88 -5.92
N TYR A 401 30.18 18.71 -5.47
CA TYR A 401 28.78 18.41 -5.20
C TYR A 401 28.64 17.94 -3.76
N ALA A 402 27.83 18.62 -2.96
CA ALA A 402 27.48 18.12 -1.63
C ALA A 402 26.45 17.00 -1.76
N VAL A 403 26.72 15.81 -1.21
CA VAL A 403 25.83 14.65 -1.23
C VAL A 403 25.56 14.15 0.20
N ASP A 404 24.56 13.29 0.35
CA ASP A 404 24.21 12.69 1.65
C ASP A 404 25.37 11.87 2.23
N LYS A 405 25.54 11.90 3.56
CA LYS A 405 26.57 11.13 4.27
C LYS A 405 26.46 9.63 4.08
N LYS A 406 25.24 9.13 3.90
CA LYS A 406 24.97 7.72 3.63
C LYS A 406 25.67 7.20 2.38
N PHE A 407 26.11 8.09 1.47
CA PHE A 407 26.92 7.67 0.32
C PHE A 407 28.20 6.93 0.73
N LEU A 408 28.81 7.23 1.89
CA LEU A 408 29.97 6.45 2.35
C LEU A 408 29.60 5.00 2.71
N GLU A 409 28.34 4.70 2.99
CA GLU A 409 27.85 3.34 3.27
C GLU A 409 27.90 2.45 2.01
N SER A 410 27.85 3.04 0.81
CA SER A 410 27.96 2.34 -0.48
C SER A 410 29.34 1.72 -0.74
N PHE A 411 30.38 2.12 0.01
CA PHE A 411 31.71 1.52 -0.12
C PHE A 411 31.75 0.13 0.52
N PRO A 412 32.61 -0.79 0.00
CA PRO A 412 32.70 -2.16 0.52
C PRO A 412 32.90 -2.24 2.03
N HIS A 413 32.21 -3.15 2.70
CA HIS A 413 32.14 -3.25 4.16
C HIS A 413 33.52 -3.29 4.83
N LYS A 414 34.38 -4.19 4.35
CA LYS A 414 35.73 -4.39 4.92
C LYS A 414 36.69 -3.23 4.70
N MET A 415 36.42 -2.35 3.75
CA MET A 415 37.19 -1.11 3.60
C MET A 415 36.85 -0.07 4.68
N LYS A 416 35.64 -0.16 5.26
CA LYS A 416 35.12 0.76 6.28
C LYS A 416 35.46 0.30 7.71
N GLU A 417 35.71 -0.98 7.92
CA GLU A 417 36.20 -1.52 9.19
C GLU A 417 37.55 -0.87 9.54
N GLY A 418 37.76 -0.50 10.82
CA GLY A 418 38.98 0.15 11.31
C GLY A 418 40.20 -0.75 11.18
#